data_AF-A0A7C3RA90-F1
#
_entry.id   AF-A0A7C3RA90-F1
#
_cell.length_a   1.000
_cell.length_b   1.000
_cell.length_c   1.000
_cell.angle_alpha   90.00
_cell.angle_beta   90.00
_cell.angle_gamma   90.00
#
_symmetry.space_group_name_H-M   'P 1'
#
loop_
_entity.id
_entity.type
_entity.pdbx_description
1 polymer ?
#
loop_
_entity_poly.entity_id
_entity_poly.type
_entity_poly.pdbx_seq_one_letter_code
_entity_poly.pdbx_strand_id
1 'polypeptide(L)' 'LGKETQVYLGSAELAALCAKLGRIPTVEEYMEVVPAKLAGKEDAVYKYLNFNEIENYHLESRSDAEEKYGVTVKPV' A
#
# COMPACT_ATOMS: atom_id res chain seq x y z
N LEU A 1 -13.71 5.27 -10.19
CA LEU A 1 -14.50 4.31 -11.00
C LEU A 1 -15.62 5.10 -11.68
N GLY A 2 -15.92 4.83 -12.95
CA GLY A 2 -16.80 5.67 -13.78
C GLY A 2 -18.21 5.10 -13.96
N LYS A 3 -19.11 5.88 -14.58
CA LYS A 3 -20.45 5.40 -14.96
C LYS A 3 -20.33 4.36 -16.08
N GLU A 4 -21.16 3.31 -16.02
CA GLU A 4 -21.17 2.18 -16.98
C GLU A 4 -19.82 1.42 -17.11
N THR A 5 -18.89 1.54 -16.16
CA THR A 5 -17.62 0.78 -16.22
C THR A 5 -17.76 -0.58 -15.57
N GLN A 6 -17.20 -1.61 -16.21
CA GLN A 6 -16.97 -2.92 -15.58
C GLN A 6 -15.71 -2.86 -14.73
N VAL A 7 -15.85 -3.13 -13.44
CA VAL A 7 -14.76 -3.06 -12.47
C VAL A 7 -14.56 -4.41 -11.83
N TYR A 8 -13.32 -4.89 -11.84
CA TYR A 8 -12.92 -6.16 -11.27
C TYR A 8 -11.97 -5.91 -10.11
N LEU A 9 -12.27 -6.49 -8.95
CA LEU A 9 -11.42 -6.42 -7.78
C LEU A 9 -10.38 -7.54 -7.82
N GLY A 10 -9.12 -7.21 -7.55
CA GLY A 10 -8.00 -8.14 -7.54
C GLY A 10 -6.85 -7.61 -6.70
N SER A 11 -5.80 -8.43 -6.52
CA SER A 11 -4.60 -8.02 -5.80
C SER A 11 -3.82 -6.94 -6.54
N ALA A 12 -2.94 -6.23 -5.83
CA ALA A 12 -2.08 -5.21 -6.42
C ALA A 12 -1.11 -5.82 -7.46
N GLU A 13 -0.60 -7.02 -7.20
CA GLU A 13 0.29 -7.73 -8.12
C GLU A 13 -0.42 -8.12 -9.43
N LEU A 14 -1.66 -8.63 -9.32
CA LEU A 14 -2.47 -8.95 -10.48
C LEU A 14 -2.81 -7.68 -11.28
N ALA A 15 -3.18 -6.60 -10.60
CA ALA A 15 -3.46 -5.32 -11.23
C ALA A 15 -2.23 -4.76 -11.96
N ALA A 16 -1.03 -4.90 -11.39
CA ALA A 16 0.22 -4.49 -12.02
C ALA A 16 0.50 -5.29 -13.31
N LEU A 17 0.24 -6.60 -13.30
CA LEU A 17 0.36 -7.42 -14.51
C LEU A 17 -0.71 -7.07 -15.55
N CYS A 18 -1.96 -6.84 -15.14
CA CYS A 18 -3.02 -6.36 -16.04
C CYS A 18 -2.65 -5.03 -16.71
N ALA A 19 -2.07 -4.09 -15.95
CA ALA A 19 -1.62 -2.80 -16.47
C ALA A 19 -0.46 -2.96 -17.46
N LYS A 20 0.43 -3.93 -17.24
CA LYS A 20 1.54 -4.26 -18.14
C LYS A 20 1.06 -4.88 -19.46
N LEU A 21 0.07 -5.77 -19.41
CA LEU A 21 -0.43 -6.54 -20.56
C LEU A 21 -1.59 -5.86 -21.30
N GLY A 22 -2.32 -4.94 -20.65
CA GLY A 22 -3.54 -4.33 -21.20
C GLY A 22 -4.77 -5.25 -21.19
N ARG A 23 -4.70 -6.41 -20.50
CA ARG A 23 -5.80 -7.38 -20.35
C ARG A 23 -5.63 -8.20 -19.06
N ILE A 24 -6.67 -8.94 -18.69
CA ILE A 24 -6.56 -9.95 -17.62
C ILE A 24 -5.67 -11.12 -18.12
N PRO A 25 -4.62 -11.51 -17.37
CA PRO A 25 -3.75 -12.63 -17.73
C PRO A 25 -4.45 -13.98 -17.51
N THR A 26 -3.91 -15.05 -18.10
CA THR A 26 -4.25 -16.41 -17.65
C THR A 26 -3.56 -16.74 -16.32
N VAL A 27 -3.96 -17.84 -15.70
CA VAL A 27 -3.34 -18.30 -14.44
C VAL A 27 -1.87 -18.63 -14.67
N GLU A 28 -1.54 -19.28 -15.79
CA GLU A 28 -0.18 -19.66 -16.16
C GLU A 28 0.70 -18.42 -16.33
N GLU A 29 0.24 -17.42 -17.10
CA GLU A 29 0.96 -16.16 -17.30
C GLU A 29 1.23 -15.44 -15.97
N TYR A 30 0.26 -15.45 -15.05
CA TYR A 30 0.43 -14.89 -13.71
C TYR A 30 1.49 -15.63 -12.91
N MET A 31 1.40 -16.97 -12.86
CA MET A 31 2.28 -17.82 -12.05
C MET A 31 3.72 -17.87 -12.58
N GLU A 32 3.93 -17.65 -13.89
CA GLU A 32 5.26 -17.55 -14.47
C GLU A 32 5.93 -16.19 -14.18
N VAL A 33 5.16 -15.11 -14.17
CA VAL A 33 5.72 -13.75 -14.11
C VAL A 33 5.80 -13.22 -12.70
N VAL A 34 4.70 -13.23 -11.94
CA VAL A 34 4.61 -12.51 -10.65
C VAL A 34 5.55 -13.08 -9.60
N PRO A 35 5.55 -14.41 -9.31
CA PRO A 35 6.48 -15.00 -8.34
C PRO A 35 7.94 -14.74 -8.71
N ALA A 36 8.30 -14.88 -9.99
CA ALA A 36 9.66 -14.68 -10.47
C ALA A 36 10.15 -13.22 -10.33
N LYS A 37 9.25 -12.23 -10.40
CA LYS A 37 9.61 -10.81 -10.21
C LYS A 37 9.84 -10.44 -8.75
N LEU A 38 9.17 -11.13 -7.84
CA LEU A 38 9.24 -10.90 -6.40
C LEU A 38 10.33 -11.72 -5.71
N ALA A 39 10.70 -12.86 -6.30
CA ALA A 39 11.71 -13.78 -5.77
C ALA A 39 13.00 -13.06 -5.34
N GLY A 40 13.35 -13.20 -4.07
CA GLY A 40 14.54 -12.63 -3.45
C GLY A 40 14.44 -11.14 -3.11
N LYS A 41 13.24 -10.54 -3.19
CA LYS A 41 12.96 -9.13 -2.88
C LYS A 41 11.79 -8.95 -1.92
N GLU A 42 11.22 -10.05 -1.44
CA GLU A 42 10.00 -10.09 -0.63
C GLU A 42 10.14 -9.20 0.60
N ASP A 43 11.26 -9.28 1.31
CA ASP A 43 11.50 -8.48 2.52
C ASP A 43 11.57 -6.97 2.25
N ALA A 44 12.03 -6.58 1.06
CA ALA A 44 12.09 -5.18 0.66
C ALA A 44 10.75 -4.66 0.15
N VAL A 45 9.95 -5.52 -0.50
CA VAL A 45 8.65 -5.17 -1.08
C VAL A 45 7.54 -5.20 -0.03
N TYR A 46 7.49 -6.24 0.80
CA TYR A 46 6.46 -6.48 1.81
C TYR A 46 6.86 -5.94 3.19
N LYS A 47 7.35 -4.70 3.22
CA LYS A 47 7.74 -4.01 4.45
C LYS A 47 6.61 -3.11 4.95
N TYR A 48 6.16 -3.34 6.18
CA TYR A 48 5.23 -2.45 6.87
C TYR A 48 5.93 -1.18 7.37
N LEU A 49 5.17 -0.09 7.45
CA LEU A 49 5.64 1.14 8.05
C LEU A 49 5.45 1.08 9.58
N ASN A 50 6.48 0.61 10.27
CA ASN A 50 6.52 0.55 11.73
C ASN A 50 7.16 1.82 12.29
N PHE A 51 6.35 2.80 12.68
CA PHE A 51 6.82 4.09 13.20
C PHE A 51 7.72 3.98 14.43
N ASN A 52 7.50 2.97 15.28
CA ASN A 52 8.30 2.68 16.45
C ASN A 52 9.71 2.15 16.14
N GLU A 53 9.97 1.70 14.91
CA GLU A 53 11.28 1.19 14.46
C GLU A 53 12.09 2.25 13.70
N ILE A 54 11.51 3.43 13.46
CA ILE A 54 12.17 4.53 12.76
C ILE A 54 12.90 5.39 13.80
N GLU A 55 14.22 5.47 13.66
CA GLU A 55 15.05 6.29 14.54
C GLU A 55 14.58 7.76 14.52
N ASN A 56 14.45 8.35 15.72
CA ASN A 56 13.99 9.72 15.92
C ASN A 56 12.56 10.02 15.44
N TYR A 57 11.76 9.01 15.06
CA TYR A 57 10.35 9.22 14.77
C TYR A 57 9.58 9.46 16.06
N HIS A 58 8.91 10.60 16.13
CA HIS A 58 8.02 10.97 17.22
C HIS A 58 6.85 11.74 16.63
N LEU A 59 5.68 11.58 17.25
CA LEU A 59 4.53 12.43 16.95
C LEU A 59 4.74 13.79 17.61
N GLU A 60 4.16 14.84 17.02
CA GLU A 60 4.01 16.13 17.71
C GLU A 60 3.33 15.88 19.07
N SER A 61 3.78 16.58 20.11
CA SER A 61 3.15 16.43 21.41
C SER A 61 1.72 16.93 21.34
N ARG A 62 0.86 16.35 22.18
CA ARG A 62 -0.55 16.74 22.25
C ARG A 62 -0.70 18.24 22.52
N SER A 63 0.11 18.77 23.44
CA SER A 63 0.11 20.18 23.83
C SER A 63 0.41 21.09 22.64
N ASP A 64 1.44 20.74 21.86
CA ASP A 64 1.85 21.51 20.68
C ASP A 64 0.75 21.53 19.62
N ALA A 65 0.06 20.40 19.41
CA ALA A 65 -1.05 20.31 18.46
C ALA A 65 -2.30 21.10 18.93
N GLU A 66 -2.64 21.05 20.22
CA GLU A 66 -3.78 21.78 20.78
C GLU A 66 -3.56 23.30 20.67
N GLU A 67 -2.35 23.79 20.98
CA GLU A 67 -1.98 25.20 20.82
C GLU A 67 -1.98 25.64 19.36
N LYS A 68 -1.30 24.89 18.48
CA LYS A 68 -1.10 25.25 17.08
C LYS A 68 -2.38 25.29 16.26
N TYR A 69 -3.29 24.33 16.50
CA TYR A 69 -4.50 24.18 15.69
C TYR A 69 -5.78 24.61 16.40
N GLY A 70 -5.71 25.03 17.68
CA GLY A 70 -6.88 25.42 18.46
C GLY A 70 -7.89 24.29 18.67
N VAL A 71 -7.41 23.04 18.69
CA VAL A 71 -8.24 21.84 18.87
C VAL A 71 -8.07 21.28 20.28
N THR A 72 -9.02 20.46 20.72
CA THR A 72 -8.86 19.65 21.95
C THR A 72 -8.72 18.19 21.54
N VAL A 73 -7.55 17.60 21.76
CA VAL A 73 -7.31 16.19 21.44
C VAL A 73 -7.84 15.38 22.61
N LYS A 74 -8.87 14.55 22.44
CA LYS A 74 -9.32 13.70 23.55
C LYS A 74 -8.39 12.50 23.72
N PRO A 75 -8.06 12.08 24.96
CA PRO A 75 -7.45 10.78 25.17
C PRO A 75 -8.41 9.70 24.65
N VAL A 76 -7.86 8.68 24.00
CA VAL A 76 -8.60 7.50 23.53
C VAL A 76 -8.64 6.47 24.64
#